data_AF-A0A6G2XKS6-F1
#
_entry.id   AF-A0A6G2XKS6-F1
#
_cell.length_a   1.000
_cell.length_b   1.000
_cell.length_c   1.000
_cell.angle_alpha   90.00
_cell.angle_beta   90.00
_cell.angle_gamma   90.00
#
_symmetry.space_group_name_H-M   'P 1'
#
loop_
_entity.id
_entity.type
_entity.pdbx_description
1 polymer ?
#
loop_
_entity_poly.entity_id
_entity_poly.type
_entity_poly.pdbx_seq_one_letter_code
_entity_poly.pdbx_strand_id
1 'polypeptide(L)'
;MKRNTQRTVVSLSVAAVILTGCSDTDGGAPAPSSATSAVPSRQTVPARSSKALVAEEVKNVVEERISADEERFGSGVNSPCATASPELFTAKCQAAADATSSAADLALSRIDGRAGFATLTLSARRLQAAVRQYDRLGCAGGPAATDTRHACLAPAAVIAQGLDDLRDGADLALAGK
;
A
#
# COMPACT_ATOMS: atom_id res chain seq x y z
N MET A 1 44.30 -4.86 16.20
CA MET A 1 43.76 -3.51 16.44
C MET A 1 42.26 -3.62 16.65
N LYS A 2 41.80 -3.45 17.90
CA LYS A 2 40.38 -3.50 18.31
C LYS A 2 39.74 -2.12 18.13
N ARG A 3 38.54 -2.05 17.55
CA ARG A 3 37.69 -0.84 17.58
C ARG A 3 36.31 -1.23 18.09
N ASN A 4 36.09 -0.97 19.38
CA ASN A 4 34.77 -0.95 20.00
C ASN A 4 34.04 0.31 19.56
N THR A 5 32.79 0.19 19.11
CA THR A 5 31.90 1.34 18.91
C THR A 5 30.62 1.10 19.69
N GLN A 6 30.52 1.77 20.83
CA GLN A 6 29.30 1.90 21.63
C GLN A 6 28.33 2.83 20.90
N ARG A 7 27.03 2.49 20.90
CA ARG A 7 25.97 3.42 20.51
C ARG A 7 25.04 3.64 21.68
N THR A 8 25.08 4.88 22.16
CA THR A 8 24.22 5.51 23.15
C THR A 8 22.78 5.60 22.63
N VAL A 9 21.81 5.18 23.44
CA VAL A 9 20.38 5.42 23.20
C VAL A 9 19.93 6.51 24.17
N VAL A 10 19.45 7.63 23.63
CA VAL A 10 18.87 8.74 24.40
C VAL A 10 17.35 8.63 24.31
N SER A 11 16.71 8.53 25.47
CA SER A 11 15.26 8.55 25.67
C SER A 11 14.67 9.94 25.45
N LEU A 12 13.46 10.01 24.88
CA LEU A 12 12.59 11.18 25.05
C LEU A 12 11.17 10.73 25.43
N SER A 13 10.83 10.97 26.69
CA SER A 13 9.48 10.88 27.24
C SER A 13 8.74 12.18 26.92
N VAL A 14 7.51 12.10 26.44
CA VAL A 14 6.60 13.26 26.35
C VAL A 14 5.40 13.00 27.24
N ALA A 15 5.35 13.72 28.36
CA ALA A 15 4.19 13.87 29.22
C ALA A 15 3.30 15.00 28.64
N ALA A 16 2.01 14.72 28.47
CA ALA A 16 1.02 15.75 28.16
C ALA A 16 0.27 16.11 29.45
N VAL A 17 0.52 17.33 29.94
CA VAL A 17 -0.24 18.01 30.98
C VAL A 17 -1.41 18.71 30.29
N ILE A 18 -2.65 18.41 30.70
CA ILE A 18 -3.82 19.23 30.35
C ILE A 18 -4.22 19.99 31.62
N LEU A 19 -4.06 21.30 31.58
CA LEU A 19 -4.52 22.23 32.61
C LEU A 19 -5.67 23.08 32.06
N THR A 20 -6.69 23.24 32.91
CA THR A 20 -7.65 24.35 33.03
C THR A 20 -8.77 24.47 31.98
N GLY A 21 -10.02 24.79 32.33
CA GLY A 21 -10.51 25.35 33.60
C GLY A 21 -12.01 25.15 33.81
N CYS A 22 -12.38 24.98 35.08
CA CYS A 22 -13.73 25.13 35.60
C CYS A 22 -14.03 26.62 35.80
N SER A 23 -15.23 27.04 35.47
CA SER A 23 -15.82 28.27 35.99
C SER A 23 -17.25 27.96 36.40
N ASP A 24 -17.47 27.94 37.71
CA ASP A 24 -18.80 27.94 38.33
C ASP A 24 -19.50 29.27 38.05
N THR A 25 -20.79 29.24 37.73
CA THR A 25 -21.70 30.37 38.01
C THR A 25 -23.12 29.83 38.24
N ASP A 26 -23.61 30.10 39.44
CA ASP A 26 -24.96 29.83 39.95
C ASP A 26 -26.07 30.60 39.22
N GLY A 27 -27.25 29.98 39.13
CA GLY A 27 -28.53 30.61 39.45
C GLY A 27 -29.27 31.44 38.39
N GLY A 28 -30.42 30.92 37.91
CA GLY A 28 -31.53 31.74 37.41
C GLY A 28 -32.37 31.11 36.27
N ALA A 29 -33.64 30.79 36.55
CA ALA A 29 -34.70 30.54 35.55
C ALA A 29 -35.67 31.76 35.50
N PRO A 30 -36.66 31.90 34.59
CA PRO A 30 -36.93 31.28 33.27
C PRO A 30 -37.34 32.27 32.12
N ALA A 31 -37.23 31.84 30.85
CA ALA A 31 -37.94 32.24 29.57
C ALA A 31 -38.05 33.74 29.14
N PRO A 32 -38.41 34.13 27.88
CA PRO A 32 -39.00 33.37 26.76
C PRO A 32 -38.39 33.60 25.34
N SER A 33 -38.84 32.77 24.39
CA SER A 33 -38.97 32.99 22.94
C SER A 33 -37.93 33.79 22.15
N SER A 34 -37.23 33.10 21.25
CA SER A 34 -36.91 33.64 19.93
C SER A 34 -36.89 32.50 18.91
N ALA A 35 -37.87 32.54 18.00
CA ALA A 35 -37.91 31.72 16.81
C ALA A 35 -36.70 32.08 15.94
N THR A 36 -35.62 31.31 16.09
CA THR A 36 -34.53 31.33 15.14
C THR A 36 -34.88 30.28 14.09
N SER A 37 -35.31 30.74 12.91
CA SER A 37 -35.32 29.93 11.71
C SER A 37 -33.95 29.27 11.59
N ALA A 38 -33.90 27.97 11.84
CA ALA A 38 -32.74 27.16 11.56
C ALA A 38 -32.48 27.28 10.05
N VAL A 39 -31.52 28.11 9.68
CA VAL A 39 -30.86 28.01 8.39
C VAL A 39 -30.40 26.56 8.30
N PRO A 40 -30.81 25.80 7.27
CA PRO A 40 -30.27 24.48 7.11
C PRO A 40 -28.77 24.67 6.91
N SER A 41 -27.98 24.28 7.91
CA SER A 41 -26.55 24.08 7.76
C SER A 41 -26.40 23.13 6.58
N ARG A 42 -26.18 23.71 5.39
CA ARG A 42 -25.68 22.98 4.24
C ARG A 42 -24.41 22.37 4.75
N GLN A 43 -24.47 21.08 5.10
CA GLN A 43 -23.32 20.22 5.19
C GLN A 43 -22.58 20.43 3.89
N THR A 44 -21.58 21.29 3.96
CA THR A 44 -20.65 21.54 2.88
C THR A 44 -19.82 20.29 2.90
N VAL A 45 -20.26 19.28 2.14
CA VAL A 45 -19.38 18.18 1.76
C VAL A 45 -18.12 18.88 1.26
N PRO A 46 -16.96 18.73 1.93
CA PRO A 46 -15.77 19.46 1.53
C PRO A 46 -15.53 19.15 0.06
N ALA A 47 -15.39 20.20 -0.75
CA ALA A 47 -15.12 20.05 -2.17
C ALA A 47 -13.90 19.14 -2.32
N ARG A 48 -14.09 17.95 -2.91
CA ARG A 48 -13.00 17.00 -3.14
C ARG A 48 -11.92 17.71 -3.95
N SER A 49 -10.68 17.66 -3.46
CA SER A 49 -9.57 18.23 -4.21
C SER A 49 -9.39 17.46 -5.52
N SER A 50 -8.92 18.14 -6.58
CA SER A 50 -8.61 17.49 -7.86
C SER A 50 -7.62 16.33 -7.71
N LYS A 51 -6.71 16.42 -6.73
CA LYS A 51 -5.78 15.34 -6.39
C LYS A 51 -6.48 14.11 -5.83
N ALA A 52 -7.49 14.29 -4.96
CA ALA A 52 -8.25 13.18 -4.40
C ALA A 52 -9.06 12.44 -5.46
N LEU A 53 -9.67 13.16 -6.41
CA LEU A 53 -10.38 12.55 -7.54
C LEU A 53 -9.45 11.75 -8.44
N VAL A 54 -8.26 12.28 -8.72
CA VAL A 54 -7.23 11.57 -9.48
C VAL A 54 -6.74 10.30 -8.75
N ALA A 55 -6.49 10.38 -7.44
CA ALA A 55 -6.09 9.21 -6.66
C ALA A 55 -7.19 8.14 -6.61
N GLU A 56 -8.46 8.55 -6.51
CA GLU A 56 -9.63 7.67 -6.55
C GLU A 56 -9.75 6.97 -7.92
N GLU A 57 -9.56 7.69 -9.03
CA GLU A 57 -9.53 7.10 -10.38
C GLU A 57 -8.41 6.06 -10.52
N VAL A 58 -7.18 6.41 -10.12
CA VAL A 58 -6.03 5.51 -10.17
C VAL A 58 -6.29 4.26 -9.33
N LYS A 59 -6.76 4.44 -8.09
CA LYS A 59 -7.10 3.32 -7.21
C LYS A 59 -8.11 2.39 -7.86
N ASN A 60 -9.23 2.92 -8.38
CA ASN A 60 -10.29 2.09 -8.93
C ASN A 60 -9.80 1.24 -10.12
N VAL A 61 -9.02 1.85 -11.02
CA VAL A 61 -8.48 1.14 -12.19
C VAL A 61 -7.45 0.08 -11.78
N VAL A 62 -6.59 0.39 -10.81
CA VAL A 62 -5.58 -0.56 -10.31
C VAL A 62 -6.26 -1.70 -9.55
N GLU A 63 -7.25 -1.41 -8.70
CA GLU A 63 -7.99 -2.40 -7.91
C GLU A 63 -8.78 -3.36 -8.78
N GLU A 64 -9.41 -2.88 -9.86
CA GLU A 64 -10.11 -3.73 -10.83
C GLU A 64 -9.14 -4.74 -11.45
N ARG A 65 -7.96 -4.28 -11.86
CA ARG A 65 -6.93 -5.15 -12.44
C ARG A 65 -6.40 -6.16 -11.41
N ILE A 66 -6.11 -5.70 -10.20
CA ILE A 66 -5.61 -6.54 -9.10
C ILE A 66 -6.63 -7.63 -8.77
N SER A 67 -7.89 -7.26 -8.57
CA SER A 67 -8.96 -8.19 -8.21
C SER A 67 -9.10 -9.33 -9.22
N ALA A 68 -9.05 -9.00 -10.52
CA ALA A 68 -9.11 -10.01 -11.59
C ALA A 68 -7.90 -10.96 -11.57
N ASP A 69 -6.70 -10.45 -11.30
CA ASP A 69 -5.49 -11.28 -11.24
C ASP A 69 -5.43 -12.12 -9.94
N GLU A 70 -5.92 -11.60 -8.81
CA GLU A 70 -6.05 -12.33 -7.54
C GLU A 70 -7.08 -13.45 -7.61
N GLU A 71 -8.22 -13.24 -8.27
CA GLU A 71 -9.20 -14.30 -8.48
C GLU A 71 -8.59 -15.49 -9.25
N ARG A 72 -7.68 -15.18 -10.19
CA ARG A 72 -7.06 -16.18 -11.05
C ARG A 72 -5.86 -16.88 -10.40
N PHE A 73 -5.01 -16.14 -9.69
CA PHE A 73 -3.72 -16.64 -9.22
C PHE A 73 -3.58 -16.61 -7.69
N GLY A 74 -4.46 -15.93 -6.97
CA GLY A 74 -4.28 -15.63 -5.55
C GLY A 74 -3.14 -14.65 -5.28
N SER A 75 -3.08 -14.17 -4.05
CA SER A 75 -2.03 -13.27 -3.53
C SER A 75 -1.43 -13.82 -2.24
N GLY A 76 -0.26 -13.26 -1.88
CA GLY A 76 0.50 -13.61 -0.70
C GLY A 76 0.77 -15.10 -0.58
N VAL A 77 0.32 -15.72 0.50
CA VAL A 77 0.53 -17.15 0.77
C VAL A 77 -0.28 -18.07 -0.15
N ASN A 78 -1.32 -17.54 -0.79
CA ASN A 78 -2.17 -18.30 -1.72
C ASN A 78 -1.69 -18.21 -3.17
N SER A 79 -0.67 -17.39 -3.45
CA SER A 79 -0.07 -17.25 -4.77
C SER A 79 0.71 -18.51 -5.18
N PRO A 80 0.72 -18.90 -6.47
CA PRO A 80 1.64 -19.93 -6.96
C PRO A 80 3.11 -19.58 -6.72
N CYS A 81 3.44 -18.29 -6.56
CA CYS A 81 4.79 -17.83 -6.30
C CYS A 81 5.16 -17.76 -4.82
N ALA A 82 4.25 -18.14 -3.90
CA ALA A 82 4.60 -18.22 -2.49
C ALA A 82 5.78 -19.18 -2.28
N THR A 83 6.72 -18.86 -1.40
CA THR A 83 7.95 -19.67 -1.21
C THR A 83 7.70 -21.10 -0.72
N ALA A 84 6.54 -21.32 -0.09
CA ALA A 84 6.07 -22.64 0.34
C ALA A 84 5.20 -23.35 -0.71
N SER A 85 4.87 -22.69 -1.82
CA SER A 85 4.01 -23.26 -2.86
C SER A 85 4.76 -24.34 -3.65
N PRO A 86 4.12 -25.49 -3.91
CA PRO A 86 4.67 -26.48 -4.85
C PRO A 86 4.73 -25.96 -6.29
N GLU A 87 4.01 -24.88 -6.60
CA GLU A 87 3.90 -24.31 -7.94
C GLU A 87 4.97 -23.25 -8.23
N LEU A 88 5.82 -22.91 -7.25
CA LEU A 88 6.80 -21.82 -7.37
C LEU A 88 7.69 -22.04 -8.59
N PHE A 89 8.28 -23.21 -8.75
CA PHE A 89 9.20 -23.48 -9.87
C PHE A 89 8.49 -23.97 -11.13
N THR A 90 7.35 -23.38 -11.46
CA THR A 90 6.53 -23.81 -12.62
C THR A 90 6.09 -22.62 -13.46
N ALA A 91 5.57 -22.92 -14.65
CA ALA A 91 4.93 -21.94 -15.52
C ALA A 91 3.71 -21.25 -14.88
N LYS A 92 3.11 -21.83 -13.83
CA LYS A 92 1.98 -21.19 -13.14
C LYS A 92 2.43 -19.99 -12.29
N CYS A 93 3.58 -20.08 -11.62
CA CYS A 93 4.18 -18.91 -11.01
C CYS A 93 4.66 -17.90 -12.06
N GLN A 94 5.19 -18.34 -13.22
CA GLN A 94 5.50 -17.41 -14.30
C GLN A 94 4.27 -16.62 -14.75
N ALA A 95 3.14 -17.28 -14.99
CA ALA A 95 1.90 -16.63 -15.40
C ALA A 95 1.40 -15.62 -14.35
N ALA A 96 1.54 -15.94 -13.06
CA ALA A 96 1.25 -14.99 -11.99
C ALA A 96 2.24 -13.81 -12.00
N ALA A 97 3.54 -14.06 -12.18
CA ALA A 97 4.56 -13.02 -12.29
C ALA A 97 4.29 -12.05 -13.45
N ASP A 98 3.89 -12.57 -14.62
CA ASP A 98 3.55 -11.78 -15.80
C ASP A 98 2.29 -10.93 -15.56
N ALA A 99 1.26 -11.51 -14.93
CA ALA A 99 0.02 -10.80 -14.59
C ALA A 99 0.29 -9.67 -13.59
N THR A 100 1.05 -9.97 -12.54
CA THR A 100 1.47 -9.02 -11.52
C THR A 100 2.37 -7.91 -12.12
N SER A 101 3.29 -8.24 -13.05
CA SER A 101 4.06 -7.22 -13.78
C SER A 101 3.15 -6.32 -14.62
N SER A 102 2.15 -6.89 -15.29
CA SER A 102 1.19 -6.13 -16.08
C SER A 102 0.36 -5.17 -15.22
N ALA A 103 -0.01 -5.57 -14.00
CA ALA A 103 -0.66 -4.69 -13.03
C ALA A 103 0.27 -3.55 -12.57
N ALA A 104 1.56 -3.83 -12.36
CA ALA A 104 2.56 -2.81 -12.04
C ALA A 104 2.77 -1.81 -13.20
N ASP A 105 2.80 -2.30 -14.45
CA ASP A 105 2.89 -1.46 -15.65
C ASP A 105 1.69 -0.53 -15.77
N LEU A 106 0.48 -1.06 -15.57
CA LEU A 106 -0.74 -0.26 -15.54
C LEU A 106 -0.68 0.82 -14.44
N ALA A 107 -0.26 0.46 -13.23
CA ALA A 107 -0.14 1.43 -12.13
C ALA A 107 0.82 2.57 -12.50
N LEU A 108 1.99 2.25 -13.05
CA LEU A 108 2.97 3.23 -13.50
C LEU A 108 2.44 4.11 -14.63
N SER A 109 1.74 3.55 -15.61
CA SER A 109 1.19 4.33 -16.72
C SER A 109 0.09 5.30 -16.27
N ARG A 110 -0.67 4.94 -15.22
CA ARG A 110 -1.74 5.80 -14.68
C ARG A 110 -1.22 6.98 -13.87
N ILE A 111 -0.03 6.85 -13.29
CA ILE A 111 0.57 7.87 -12.42
C ILE A 111 1.71 8.65 -13.10
N ASP A 112 2.01 8.39 -14.37
CA ASP A 112 3.09 9.07 -15.07
C ASP A 112 2.89 10.60 -15.05
N GLY A 113 3.94 11.32 -14.67
CA GLY A 113 3.91 12.77 -14.47
C GLY A 113 3.05 13.28 -13.29
N ARG A 114 2.45 12.39 -12.47
CA ARG A 114 1.59 12.77 -11.34
C ARG A 114 2.33 12.71 -10.01
N ALA A 115 2.18 13.75 -9.19
CA ALA A 115 2.71 13.77 -7.82
C ALA A 115 1.74 13.08 -6.83
N GLY A 116 2.27 12.59 -5.70
CA GLY A 116 1.45 11.97 -4.63
C GLY A 116 1.30 10.45 -4.72
N PHE A 117 2.07 9.78 -5.58
CA PHE A 117 2.02 8.32 -5.78
C PHE A 117 3.38 7.65 -5.50
N ALA A 118 4.16 8.18 -4.55
CA ALA A 118 5.53 7.73 -4.31
C ALA A 118 5.58 6.24 -3.91
N THR A 119 4.70 5.82 -3.00
CA THR A 119 4.62 4.42 -2.55
C THR A 119 4.19 3.49 -3.68
N LEU A 120 3.12 3.83 -4.42
CA LEU A 120 2.69 3.05 -5.59
C LEU A 120 3.79 2.92 -6.65
N THR A 121 4.53 4.01 -6.91
CA THR A 121 5.67 4.00 -7.83
C THR A 121 6.77 3.04 -7.35
N LEU A 122 7.09 3.08 -6.05
CA LEU A 122 8.12 2.23 -5.46
C LEU A 122 7.73 0.75 -5.53
N SER A 123 6.49 0.42 -5.12
CA SER A 123 5.95 -0.95 -5.18
C SER A 123 5.99 -1.49 -6.61
N ALA A 124 5.45 -0.74 -7.57
CA ALA A 124 5.40 -1.17 -8.97
C ALA A 124 6.81 -1.41 -9.56
N ARG A 125 7.77 -0.52 -9.31
CA ARG A 125 9.16 -0.70 -9.81
C ARG A 125 9.88 -1.85 -9.13
N ARG A 126 9.69 -2.03 -7.82
CA ARG A 126 10.24 -3.16 -7.06
C ARG A 126 9.74 -4.47 -7.63
N LEU A 127 8.44 -4.52 -7.95
CA LEU A 127 7.79 -5.69 -8.49
C LEU A 127 8.31 -6.05 -9.89
N GLN A 128 8.39 -5.07 -10.80
CA GLN A 128 9.01 -5.29 -12.11
C GLN A 128 10.46 -5.78 -12.01
N ALA A 129 11.23 -5.29 -11.03
CA ALA A 129 12.60 -5.76 -10.81
C ALA A 129 12.63 -7.21 -10.33
N ALA A 130 11.72 -7.60 -9.44
CA ALA A 130 11.59 -8.96 -8.96
C ALA A 130 11.21 -9.93 -10.10
N VAL A 131 10.23 -9.58 -10.93
CA VAL A 131 9.84 -10.38 -12.11
C VAL A 131 11.02 -10.57 -13.05
N ARG A 132 11.71 -9.49 -13.45
CA ARG A 132 12.91 -9.60 -14.30
C ARG A 132 14.02 -10.46 -13.69
N GLN A 133 14.17 -10.44 -12.36
CA GLN A 133 15.17 -11.26 -11.68
C GLN A 133 14.74 -12.74 -11.67
N TYR A 134 13.47 -13.01 -11.42
CA TYR A 134 12.88 -14.35 -11.46
C TYR A 134 13.06 -14.99 -12.85
N ASP A 135 12.79 -14.22 -13.92
CA ASP A 135 12.96 -14.65 -15.31
C ASP A 135 14.43 -14.94 -15.64
N ARG A 136 15.33 -14.01 -15.26
CA ARG A 136 16.77 -14.13 -15.52
C ARG A 136 17.37 -15.38 -14.87
N LEU A 137 16.87 -15.74 -13.69
CA LEU A 137 17.29 -16.94 -12.97
C LEU A 137 16.69 -18.23 -13.56
N GLY A 138 15.74 -18.13 -14.50
CA GLY A 138 15.08 -19.28 -15.09
C GLY A 138 14.23 -20.05 -14.09
N CYS A 139 13.68 -19.37 -13.08
CA CYS A 139 13.05 -20.02 -11.93
C CYS A 139 11.84 -20.90 -12.33
N ALA A 140 11.04 -20.47 -13.30
CA ALA A 140 9.91 -21.25 -13.81
C ALA A 140 10.32 -22.55 -14.52
N GLY A 141 11.60 -22.68 -14.91
CA GLY A 141 12.14 -23.87 -15.56
C GLY A 141 12.51 -25.00 -14.60
N GLY A 142 12.29 -24.84 -13.30
CA GLY A 142 12.60 -25.89 -12.33
C GLY A 142 14.11 -26.15 -12.18
N PRO A 143 14.94 -25.14 -11.84
CA PRO A 143 16.38 -25.33 -11.76
C PRO A 143 16.73 -26.44 -10.76
N ALA A 144 17.68 -27.30 -11.14
CA ALA A 144 18.17 -28.39 -10.31
C ALA A 144 19.23 -27.92 -9.30
N ALA A 145 20.01 -26.88 -9.65
CA ALA A 145 21.04 -26.34 -8.78
C ALA A 145 20.42 -25.66 -7.55
N THR A 146 20.83 -26.10 -6.35
CA THR A 146 20.33 -25.60 -5.06
C THR A 146 20.49 -24.09 -4.92
N ASP A 147 21.64 -23.55 -5.30
CA ASP A 147 21.91 -22.11 -5.20
C ASP A 147 20.97 -21.28 -6.08
N THR A 148 20.67 -21.75 -7.29
CA THR A 148 19.71 -21.10 -8.17
C THR A 148 18.30 -21.19 -7.60
N ARG A 149 17.89 -22.35 -7.08
CA ARG A 149 16.58 -22.50 -6.41
C ARG A 149 16.45 -21.55 -5.22
N HIS A 150 17.50 -21.40 -4.42
CA HIS A 150 17.52 -20.49 -3.28
C HIS A 150 17.44 -19.02 -3.74
N ALA A 151 18.19 -18.65 -4.78
CA ALA A 151 18.16 -17.31 -5.36
C ALA A 151 16.78 -16.90 -5.91
N CYS A 152 15.96 -17.87 -6.33
CA CYS A 152 14.59 -17.64 -6.79
C CYS A 152 13.61 -17.26 -5.66
N LEU A 153 13.89 -17.61 -4.41
CA LEU A 153 12.93 -17.45 -3.31
C LEU A 153 12.61 -15.97 -3.02
N ALA A 154 13.63 -15.11 -3.03
CA ALA A 154 13.47 -13.69 -2.76
C ALA A 154 12.61 -12.96 -3.82
N PRO A 155 12.89 -13.04 -5.13
CA PRO A 155 12.01 -12.43 -6.13
C PRO A 155 10.63 -13.09 -6.16
N ALA A 156 10.51 -14.41 -5.96
CA ALA A 156 9.21 -15.08 -5.89
C ALA A 156 8.34 -14.56 -4.73
N ALA A 157 8.92 -14.35 -3.55
CA ALA A 157 8.21 -13.77 -2.41
C ALA A 157 7.69 -12.35 -2.70
N VAL A 158 8.47 -11.53 -3.40
CA VAL A 158 8.03 -10.19 -3.82
C VAL A 158 6.90 -10.27 -4.83
N ILE A 159 6.98 -11.21 -5.79
CA ILE A 159 5.91 -11.43 -6.77
C ILE A 159 4.61 -11.86 -6.07
N ALA A 160 4.71 -12.81 -5.13
CA ALA A 160 3.57 -13.32 -4.39
C ALA A 160 2.80 -12.21 -3.64
N GLN A 161 3.52 -11.26 -3.03
CA GLN A 161 2.94 -10.11 -2.32
C GLN A 161 2.60 -8.93 -3.25
N GLY A 162 3.00 -8.99 -4.51
CA GLY A 162 3.04 -7.81 -5.38
C GLY A 162 1.68 -7.17 -5.63
N LEU A 163 0.61 -7.97 -5.68
CA LEU A 163 -0.75 -7.48 -5.84
C LEU A 163 -1.23 -6.70 -4.60
N ASP A 164 -0.96 -7.23 -3.39
CA ASP A 164 -1.26 -6.54 -2.13
C ASP A 164 -0.44 -5.24 -2.00
N ASP A 165 0.86 -5.28 -2.31
CA ASP A 165 1.76 -4.11 -2.28
C ASP A 165 1.30 -2.98 -3.23
N LEU A 166 0.69 -3.32 -4.37
CA LEU A 166 0.13 -2.35 -5.32
C LEU A 166 -1.17 -1.73 -4.79
N ARG A 167 -2.05 -2.54 -4.21
CA ARG A 167 -3.29 -2.08 -3.56
C ARG A 167 -2.99 -1.11 -2.43
N ASP A 168 -2.10 -1.50 -1.53
CA ASP A 168 -1.66 -0.65 -0.42
C ASP A 168 -1.05 0.66 -0.91
N GLY A 169 -0.26 0.61 -1.99
CA GLY A 169 0.31 1.80 -2.62
C GLY A 169 -0.75 2.76 -3.17
N ALA A 170 -1.80 2.24 -3.81
CA ALA A 170 -2.92 3.03 -4.31
C ALA A 170 -3.76 3.63 -3.16
N ASP A 171 -4.01 2.86 -2.10
CA ASP A 171 -4.74 3.33 -0.91
C ASP A 171 -3.98 4.42 -0.16
N LEU A 172 -2.65 4.29 -0.04
CA LEU A 172 -1.81 5.32 0.56
C LEU A 172 -1.82 6.61 -0.25
N ALA A 173 -1.79 6.52 -1.59
CA ALA A 173 -1.90 7.69 -2.45
C ALA A 173 -3.25 8.43 -2.25
N LEU A 174 -4.35 7.68 -2.09
CA LEU A 174 -5.66 8.26 -1.76
C LEU A 174 -5.66 8.92 -0.37
N ALA A 175 -4.92 8.36 0.59
CA ALA A 175 -4.72 8.95 1.91
C ALA A 175 -3.73 10.14 1.90
N GLY A 176 -3.14 10.48 0.74
CA GLY A 176 -2.16 11.55 0.60
C GLY A 176 -0.80 11.25 1.23
N LYS A 177 -0.43 9.97 1.31
CA LYS A 177 0.80 9.46 1.94
C LYS A 177 1.82 8.93 0.92
#